data_AF-A0ABD0ZSK7-F1
#
_entry.id   AF-A0ABD0ZSK7-F1
#
_cell.length_a   1.000
_cell.length_b   1.000
_cell.length_c   1.000
_cell.angle_alpha   90.00
_cell.angle_beta   90.00
_cell.angle_gamma   90.00
#
_symmetry.space_group_name_H-M   'P 1'
#
loop_
_entity.id
_entity.type
_entity.pdbx_description
1 polymer ?
#
loop_
_entity_poly.entity_id
_entity_poly.type
_entity_poly.pdbx_seq_one_letter_code
_entity_poly.pdbx_strand_id
1 'polypeptide(L)'
;MIDVGKGNLCLIPIFYKVSTDDVNMFNGTFGEGFLETLKIQGIRDHPFAEHWMRNVNFICTDTGFISEDYSNDTYLVDEIVRAIQRRLQGKTLPRHVQDEDLTELS
;
A
#
# COMPACT_ATOMS: atom_id res chain seq x y z
N MET A 1 6.11 13.50 -0.10
CA MET A 1 4.76 13.92 0.34
C MET A 1 3.75 13.10 -0.44
N ILE A 2 2.97 12.26 0.22
CA ILE A 2 1.60 12.05 -0.26
C ILE A 2 0.92 13.39 0.05
N ASP A 3 0.67 14.17 -0.99
CA ASP A 3 -0.09 15.41 -0.85
C ASP A 3 -1.53 15.05 -0.48
N VAL A 4 -1.84 15.11 0.82
CA VAL A 4 -3.21 14.96 1.36
C VAL A 4 -3.98 16.28 1.23
N GLY A 5 -3.45 17.25 0.49
CA GLY A 5 -4.08 18.54 0.19
C GLY A 5 -5.12 18.47 -0.92
N LYS A 6 -6.09 17.54 -0.87
CA LYS A 6 -7.35 17.58 -1.66
C LYS A 6 -8.37 16.48 -1.33
N GLY A 7 -8.47 16.01 -0.08
CA GLY A 7 -9.65 15.28 0.44
C GLY A 7 -10.13 14.01 -0.31
N ASN A 8 -9.40 13.49 -1.29
CA ASN A 8 -9.92 12.50 -2.25
C ASN A 8 -9.08 11.22 -2.34
N LEU A 9 -7.92 11.16 -1.68
CA LEU A 9 -7.08 9.96 -1.70
C LEU A 9 -7.57 8.98 -0.63
N CYS A 10 -7.92 7.77 -1.07
CA CYS A 10 -8.21 6.66 -0.19
C CYS A 10 -7.04 5.69 -0.20
N LEU A 11 -6.49 5.40 0.97
CA LEU A 11 -5.53 4.34 1.19
C LEU A 11 -6.27 3.03 1.53
N ILE A 12 -5.78 1.91 1.03
CA ILE A 12 -6.23 0.57 1.44
C ILE A 12 -4.96 -0.29 1.58
N PRO A 13 -4.44 -0.46 2.81
CA PRO A 13 -3.27 -1.31 3.03
C PRO A 13 -3.61 -2.79 2.74
N ILE A 14 -2.66 -3.51 2.13
CA ILE A 14 -2.75 -4.96 1.92
C ILE A 14 -1.45 -5.57 2.45
N PHE A 15 -1.55 -6.39 3.49
CA PHE A 15 -0.45 -7.15 4.08
C PHE A 15 -0.44 -8.55 3.47
N TYR A 16 0.30 -8.71 2.36
CA TYR A 16 0.33 -9.96 1.59
C TYR A 16 1.55 -10.80 1.97
N LYS A 17 1.29 -11.92 2.67
CA LYS A 17 2.31 -12.86 3.16
C LYS A 17 3.40 -12.17 3.99
N VAL A 18 2.99 -11.16 4.77
CA VAL A 18 3.83 -10.45 5.74
C VAL A 18 3.08 -10.34 7.05
N SER A 19 3.80 -10.41 8.17
CA SER A 19 3.26 -10.05 9.48
C SER A 19 3.07 -8.53 9.56
N THR A 20 1.90 -8.08 10.01
CA THR A 20 1.63 -6.66 10.27
C THR A 20 2.56 -6.10 11.34
N ASP A 21 2.90 -6.91 12.34
CA ASP A 21 3.80 -6.55 13.42
C ASP A 21 5.23 -6.36 12.91
N ASP A 22 5.68 -7.24 12.00
CA ASP A 22 6.99 -7.11 11.36
C ASP A 22 7.08 -5.85 10.49
N VAL A 23 6.01 -5.50 9.79
CA VAL A 23 5.96 -4.25 9.01
C VAL A 23 5.99 -3.02 9.92
N ASN A 24 5.17 -3.00 10.97
CA ASN A 24 5.04 -1.86 11.89
C ASN A 24 6.29 -1.63 12.75
N MET A 25 7.00 -2.70 13.11
CA MET A 25 8.22 -2.63 13.93
C MET A 25 9.51 -2.69 13.10
N PHE A 26 9.43 -2.85 11.78
CA PHE A 26 10.57 -3.13 10.90
C PHE A 26 11.40 -4.34 11.39
N ASN A 27 10.70 -5.45 11.65
CA ASN A 27 11.29 -6.72 12.06
C ASN A 27 11.20 -7.77 10.94
N GLY A 28 11.78 -8.94 11.20
CA GLY A 28 11.76 -10.07 10.30
C GLY A 28 12.32 -9.75 8.91
N THR A 29 11.88 -10.52 7.91
CA THR A 29 12.32 -10.37 6.52
C THR A 29 12.01 -8.98 5.96
N PHE A 30 10.90 -8.37 6.38
CA PHE A 30 10.53 -7.03 5.95
C PHE A 30 11.53 -5.97 6.44
N GLY A 31 11.84 -5.99 7.74
CA GLY A 31 12.80 -5.09 8.36
C GLY A 31 14.21 -5.22 7.78
N GLU A 32 14.67 -6.45 7.57
CA GLU A 32 15.95 -6.73 6.93
C GLU A 32 16.03 -6.15 5.52
N GLY A 33 15.01 -6.39 4.70
CA GLY A 33 14.91 -5.83 3.35
C GLY A 33 14.82 -4.30 3.34
N PHE A 34 14.09 -3.72 4.29
CA PHE A 34 14.00 -2.27 4.44
C PHE A 34 15.35 -1.65 4.79
N LEU A 35 16.06 -2.20 5.78
CA LEU A 35 17.41 -1.73 6.15
C LEU A 35 18.41 -1.87 5.01
N GLU A 36 18.37 -2.97 4.26
CA GLU A 36 19.24 -3.17 3.12
C GLU A 36 18.95 -2.15 2.01
N THR A 37 17.66 -1.85 1.77
CA THR A 37 17.24 -0.79 0.85
C THR A 37 17.82 0.56 1.27
N LEU A 38 17.74 0.93 2.55
CA LEU A 38 18.29 2.20 3.03
C LEU A 38 19.81 2.29 2.83
N LYS A 39 20.54 1.17 3.00
CA LYS A 39 21.99 1.12 2.74
C LYS A 39 22.31 1.28 1.26
N ILE A 40 21.65 0.52 0.38
CA ILE A 40 21.87 0.56 -1.07
C ILE A 40 21.60 1.97 -1.62
N GLN A 41 20.56 2.63 -1.10
CA GLN A 41 20.20 3.99 -1.49
C GLN A 41 21.09 5.07 -0.84
N GLY A 42 21.99 4.69 0.09
CA GLY A 42 22.86 5.64 0.78
C GLY A 42 22.13 6.60 1.72
N ILE A 43 20.91 6.27 2.15
CA ILE A 43 20.04 7.14 2.94
C ILE A 43 19.82 6.65 4.37
N ARG A 44 20.57 5.64 4.83
CA ARG A 44 20.43 5.07 6.17
C ARG A 44 20.43 6.13 7.29
N ASP A 45 21.36 7.07 7.22
CA ASP A 45 21.51 8.15 8.20
C ASP A 45 20.89 9.47 7.70
N HIS A 46 20.13 9.42 6.61
CA HIS A 46 19.45 10.58 6.04
C HIS A 46 18.06 10.74 6.68
N PRO A 47 17.56 11.98 6.87
CA PRO A 47 16.18 12.23 7.31
C PRO A 47 15.07 11.54 6.48
N PHE A 48 15.40 11.02 5.29
CA PHE A 48 14.46 10.27 4.47
C PHE A 48 14.17 8.89 5.04
N ALA A 49 15.12 8.25 5.72
CA ALA A 49 14.89 6.97 6.40
C ALA A 49 13.80 7.12 7.46
N GLU A 50 13.91 8.11 8.35
CA GLU A 50 12.89 8.40 9.35
C GLU A 50 11.54 8.75 8.71
N HIS A 51 11.56 9.51 7.62
CA HIS A 51 10.33 9.85 6.90
C HIS A 51 9.64 8.59 6.34
N TRP A 52 10.39 7.68 5.72
CA TRP A 52 9.85 6.42 5.21
C TRP A 52 9.29 5.56 6.34
N MET A 53 10.02 5.45 7.44
CA MET A 53 9.57 4.70 8.60
C MET A 53 8.24 5.23 9.14
N ARG A 54 8.10 6.56 9.29
CA ARG A 54 6.86 7.19 9.77
C ARG A 54 5.68 6.94 8.83
N ASN A 55 5.88 6.92 7.52
CA ASN A 55 4.82 6.64 6.55
C ASN A 55 4.36 5.18 6.63
N VAL A 56 5.29 4.22 6.72
CA VAL A 56 4.95 2.81 6.88
C VAL A 56 4.17 2.58 8.18
N ASN A 57 4.61 3.17 9.30
CA ASN A 57 3.89 3.06 10.57
C ASN A 57 2.49 3.69 10.49
N PHE A 58 2.35 4.84 9.82
CA PHE A 58 1.05 5.45 9.59
C PHE A 58 0.12 4.53 8.80
N ILE A 59 0.61 3.90 7.73
CA ILE A 59 -0.13 2.91 6.94
C ILE A 59 -0.57 1.72 7.81
N CYS A 60 0.27 1.29 8.76
CA CYS A 60 -0.04 0.18 9.68
C CYS A 60 -1.11 0.52 10.71
N THR A 61 -1.41 1.79 10.97
CA THR A 61 -2.52 2.19 11.86
C THR A 61 -3.89 2.13 11.19
N ASP A 62 -3.95 2.03 9.87
CA ASP A 62 -5.20 1.96 9.12
C ASP A 62 -5.71 0.52 9.00
N THR A 63 -7.03 0.36 8.87
CA THR A 63 -7.65 -0.95 8.69
C THR A 63 -7.50 -1.42 7.24
N GLY A 64 -6.60 -2.39 7.06
CA GLY A 64 -6.29 -3.01 5.78
C GLY A 64 -6.77 -4.45 5.65
N PHE A 65 -6.26 -5.12 4.63
CA PHE A 65 -6.47 -6.55 4.40
C PHE A 65 -5.22 -7.33 4.79
N ILE A 66 -5.37 -8.39 5.59
CA ILE A 66 -4.28 -9.31 5.92
C ILE A 66 -4.53 -10.60 5.16
N SER A 67 -3.61 -11.00 4.27
CA SER A 67 -3.84 -12.15 3.38
C SER A 67 -4.12 -13.46 4.12
N GLU A 68 -3.59 -13.62 5.33
CA GLU A 68 -3.75 -14.81 6.17
C GLU A 68 -5.18 -14.97 6.73
N ASP A 69 -5.97 -13.89 6.75
CA ASP A 69 -7.38 -13.93 7.15
C ASP A 69 -8.27 -14.55 6.05
N TYR A 70 -7.71 -14.80 4.86
CA TYR A 70 -8.43 -15.26 3.68
C TYR A 70 -8.00 -16.68 3.30
N SER A 71 -8.98 -17.50 2.91
CA SER A 71 -8.72 -18.91 2.55
C SER A 71 -7.88 -19.08 1.27
N ASN A 72 -7.91 -18.09 0.38
CA ASN A 72 -7.12 -18.03 -0.84
C ASN A 72 -7.09 -16.60 -1.41
N ASP A 73 -6.17 -16.38 -2.35
CA ASP A 73 -5.95 -15.10 -3.01
C ASP A 73 -7.18 -14.63 -3.81
N THR A 74 -7.99 -15.54 -4.38
CA THR A 74 -9.21 -15.17 -5.10
C THR A 74 -10.23 -14.49 -4.18
N TYR A 75 -10.40 -15.02 -2.97
CA TYR A 75 -11.33 -14.43 -1.99
C TYR A 75 -10.81 -13.09 -1.45
N LEU A 76 -9.50 -12.98 -1.19
CA LEU A 76 -8.85 -11.72 -0.83
C LEU A 76 -9.08 -10.65 -1.91
N VAL A 77 -8.84 -10.99 -3.18
CA VAL A 77 -9.05 -10.07 -4.31
C VAL A 77 -10.51 -9.65 -4.43
N ASP A 78 -11.47 -10.56 -4.27
CA ASP A 78 -12.90 -10.22 -4.30
C ASP A 78 -13.27 -9.19 -3.23
N GLU A 79 -12.80 -9.36 -1.98
CA GLU A 79 -13.06 -8.39 -0.91
C GLU A 79 -12.35 -7.05 -1.12
N ILE A 80 -11.13 -7.05 -1.65
CA ILE A 80 -10.44 -5.81 -2.05
C ILE A 80 -11.26 -5.06 -3.12
N VAL A 81 -11.71 -5.76 -4.17
CA VAL A 81 -12.53 -5.17 -5.24
C VAL A 81 -13.84 -4.62 -4.69
N ARG A 82 -14.54 -5.37 -3.83
CA ARG A 82 -15.77 -4.88 -3.16
C ARG A 82 -15.50 -3.64 -2.32
N ALA A 83 -14.39 -3.60 -1.57
CA ALA A 83 -14.03 -2.47 -0.76
C ALA A 83 -13.70 -1.22 -1.58
N ILE A 84 -13.03 -1.39 -2.73
CA ILE A 84 -12.79 -0.32 -3.71
C ILE A 84 -14.13 0.18 -4.26
N GLN A 85 -15.00 -0.73 -4.74
CA GLN A 85 -16.32 -0.37 -5.26
C GLN A 85 -17.14 0.43 -4.25
N ARG A 86 -17.22 -0.01 -2.98
CA ARG A 86 -17.90 0.73 -1.90
C ARG A 86 -17.32 2.13 -1.70
N ARG A 87 -16.00 2.30 -1.77
CA ARG A 87 -15.31 3.59 -1.63
C ARG A 87 -15.48 4.51 -2.84
N LEU A 88 -15.80 3.95 -4.01
CA LEU A 88 -16.08 4.67 -5.25
C LEU A 88 -17.57 4.98 -5.45
N GLN A 89 -18.47 4.31 -4.74
CA GLN A 89 -19.91 4.61 -4.79
C GLN A 89 -20.18 6.08 -4.51
N GLY A 90 -20.94 6.73 -5.41
CA GLY A 90 -21.28 8.15 -5.30
C GLY A 90 -20.17 9.14 -5.68
N LYS A 91 -19.00 8.67 -6.13
CA LYS A 91 -17.93 9.53 -6.65
C LYS A 91 -17.96 9.57 -8.18
N THR A 92 -18.09 10.76 -8.74
CA THR A 92 -17.87 10.98 -10.18
C THR A 92 -16.37 10.89 -10.46
N LEU A 93 -15.93 9.77 -11.01
CA LEU A 93 -14.55 9.63 -11.46
C LEU A 93 -14.29 10.57 -12.65
N PRO A 94 -13.19 11.34 -12.65
CA PRO A 94 -12.77 12.08 -13.85
C PRO A 94 -12.61 11.10 -15.02
N ARG A 95 -13.11 11.48 -16.20
CA ARG A 95 -13.15 10.65 -17.43
C ARG A 95 -11.79 10.17 -17.96
N HIS A 96 -10.68 10.43 -17.29
CA HIS A 96 -9.34 10.24 -17.86
C HIS A 96 -8.71 8.85 -17.67
N VAL A 97 -9.43 7.88 -17.08
CA VAL A 97 -8.92 6.51 -16.86
C VAL A 97 -9.57 5.47 -17.80
N GLN A 98 -10.33 5.92 -18.81
CA GLN A 98 -10.95 5.00 -19.79
C GLN A 98 -10.11 4.79 -21.06
N ASP A 99 -9.04 5.57 -21.28
CA ASP A 99 -8.26 5.57 -22.53
C ASP A 99 -6.74 5.44 -22.28
N GLU A 100 -6.30 4.45 -21.49
CA GLU A 100 -4.93 3.92 -21.66
C GLU A 100 -5.01 2.51 -22.26
N ASP A 101 -5.04 2.54 -23.59
CA ASP A 101 -4.58 1.56 -24.56
C ASP A 101 -4.19 0.16 -24.07
N LEU A 102 -5.10 -0.79 -24.28
CA LEU A 102 -4.79 -2.21 -24.49
C LEU A 102 -4.20 -2.49 -25.89
N THR A 103 -3.61 -1.48 -26.56
CA THR A 103 -3.10 -1.62 -27.94
C THR A 103 -1.59 -1.84 -28.05
N GLU A 104 -0.83 -1.86 -26.96
CA GLU A 104 0.62 -2.18 -27.01
C GLU A 104 0.97 -3.67 -26.71
N LEU A 105 0.06 -4.61 -26.98
CA LEU A 105 0.35 -6.06 -26.90
C LEU A 105 -0.02 -6.82 -28.18
N SER A 106 0.33 -6.29 -29.35
CA SER A 106 0.36 -7.04 -30.62
C SER A 106 1.71 -6.94 -31.32
#